data_AF-A0A838RRP4-F1
#
_entry.id   AF-A0A838RRP4-F1
#
_cell.length_a   1.000
_cell.length_b   1.000
_cell.length_c   1.000
_cell.angle_alpha   90.00
_cell.angle_beta   90.00
_cell.angle_gamma   90.00
#
_symmetry.space_group_name_H-M   'P 1'
#
loop_
_entity.id
_entity.type
_entity.pdbx_description
1 polymer ?
#
loop_
_entity_poly.entity_id
_entity_poly.type
_entity_poly.pdbx_seq_one_letter_code
_entity_poly.pdbx_strand_id
1 'polypeptide(L)'
;MSKKGFTLIELLVVIAIIGLLSSIVLASLSITRTMAAIAAGQQFAASLDNSYIASASGIWDFEEGAGTTVGDSSGNSIVGTITGTHSWVSGMNGTSINLSSSAYIQFANSTA
;
A
#
# COMPACT_ATOMS: atom_id res chain seq x y z
N MET A 1 13.52 -14.47 63.72
CA MET A 1 13.31 -14.14 62.29
C MET A 1 14.28 -13.03 61.91
N SER A 2 15.30 -13.28 61.09
CA SER A 2 16.16 -12.19 60.61
C SER A 2 15.45 -11.46 59.48
N LYS A 3 15.16 -10.17 59.69
CA LYS A 3 14.74 -9.30 58.60
C LYS A 3 16.01 -8.91 57.84
N LYS A 4 16.19 -9.46 56.64
CA LYS A 4 17.22 -8.98 55.72
C LYS A 4 16.81 -7.59 55.24
N GLY A 5 17.61 -6.58 55.56
CA GLY A 5 17.48 -5.25 54.99
C GLY A 5 18.33 -5.14 53.73
N PHE A 6 17.84 -4.39 52.74
CA PHE A 6 18.63 -4.01 51.57
C PHE A 6 19.41 -2.73 51.88
N THR A 7 20.63 -2.64 51.40
CA THR A 7 21.46 -1.43 51.52
C THR A 7 20.97 -0.36 50.55
N LEU A 8 21.13 0.91 50.94
CA LEU A 8 20.74 2.04 50.08
C LEU A 8 21.52 2.07 48.75
N ILE A 9 22.76 1.55 48.75
CA ILE A 9 23.59 1.50 47.54
C ILE A 9 23.10 0.46 46.54
N GLU A 10 22.58 -0.68 47.00
CA GLU A 10 21.97 -1.69 46.12
C GLU A 10 20.75 -1.11 45.41
N LEU A 11 19.91 -0.37 46.15
CA LEU A 11 18.73 0.26 45.57
C LEU A 11 19.10 1.37 44.58
N LEU A 12 20.14 2.15 44.89
CA LEU A 12 20.66 3.21 44.02
C LEU A 12 21.24 2.66 42.70
N VAL A 13 22.05 1.61 42.77
CA VAL A 13 22.65 0.99 41.58
C VAL A 13 21.57 0.41 40.66
N VAL A 14 20.52 -0.20 41.22
CA VAL A 14 19.44 -0.81 40.44
C VAL A 14 18.69 0.25 39.63
N ILE A 15 18.29 1.36 40.24
CA ILE A 15 17.58 2.42 39.50
C ILE A 15 18.49 3.09 38.45
N ALA A 16 19.79 3.18 38.72
CA ALA A 16 20.76 3.72 37.76
C ALA A 16 20.90 2.82 36.52
N ILE A 17 20.99 1.51 36.71
CA ILE A 17 21.10 0.55 35.60
C ILE A 17 19.78 0.47 34.84
N ILE A 18 18.62 0.44 35.51
CA ILE A 18 17.31 0.45 34.83
C ILE A 18 17.15 1.72 33.99
N GLY A 19 17.56 2.89 34.49
CA GLY A 19 17.53 4.14 33.73
C GLY A 19 18.42 4.11 32.49
N LEU A 20 19.65 3.60 32.62
CA LEU A 20 20.57 3.42 31.50
C LEU A 20 19.95 2.49 30.44
N LEU A 21 19.48 1.31 30.83
CA LEU A 21 18.89 0.33 29.92
C LEU A 21 17.60 0.84 29.27
N SER A 22 16.78 1.59 30.01
CA SER A 22 15.52 2.14 29.52
C SER A 22 15.72 3.17 28.41
N SER A 23 16.81 3.96 28.45
CA SER A 23 17.11 4.95 27.40
C SER A 23 17.30 4.31 26.02
N ILE A 24 17.96 3.15 25.98
CA ILE A 24 18.23 2.38 24.75
C ILE A 24 16.94 1.80 24.19
N VAL A 25 16.08 1.27 25.07
CA VAL A 25 14.76 0.71 24.70
C VAL A 25 13.81 1.79 24.18
N LEU A 26 13.81 2.99 24.79
CA LEU A 26 12.90 4.06 24.36
C LEU A 26 13.29 4.63 22.98
N ALA A 27 14.59 4.73 22.70
CA ALA A 27 15.10 5.14 21.39
C ALA A 27 14.67 4.16 20.28
N SER A 28 14.75 2.84 20.53
CA SER A 28 14.34 1.82 19.55
C SER A 28 12.81 1.74 19.37
N LEU A 29 12.05 1.99 20.44
CA LEU A 29 10.59 2.02 20.38
C LEU A 29 10.04 3.25 19.62
N SER A 30 10.74 4.40 19.67
CA SER A 30 10.35 5.61 18.94
C SER A 30 10.29 5.40 17.42
N ILE A 31 11.31 4.76 16.86
CA ILE A 31 11.38 4.43 15.42
C ILE A 31 10.29 3.42 15.06
N THR A 32 10.13 2.38 15.89
CA THR A 32 9.13 1.33 15.68
C THR A 32 7.70 1.88 15.68
N ARG A 33 7.36 2.86 16.53
CA ARG A 33 6.03 3.47 16.55
C ARG A 33 5.69 4.22 15.26
N THR A 34 6.67 4.93 14.71
CA THR A 34 6.48 5.64 13.44
C THR A 34 6.29 4.66 12.28
N MET A 35 7.11 3.61 12.24
CA MET A 35 6.96 2.54 11.24
C MET A 35 5.62 1.80 11.37
N ALA A 36 5.17 1.52 12.60
CA ALA A 36 3.88 0.90 12.85
C ALA A 36 2.71 1.77 12.39
N ALA A 37 2.79 3.09 12.57
CA ALA A 37 1.77 4.01 12.09
C ALA A 37 1.69 4.04 10.55
N ILE A 38 2.83 4.08 9.87
CA ILE A 38 2.89 4.00 8.40
C ILE A 38 2.33 2.67 7.91
N ALA A 39 2.74 1.55 8.52
CA ALA A 39 2.27 0.22 8.16
C ALA A 39 0.76 0.06 8.40
N ALA A 40 0.21 0.61 9.49
CA ALA A 40 -1.23 0.61 9.75
C ALA A 40 -1.99 1.40 8.66
N GLY A 41 -1.45 2.55 8.22
CA GLY A 41 -2.01 3.30 7.11
C GLY A 41 -2.01 2.52 5.80
N GLN A 42 -0.92 1.81 5.48
CA GLN A 42 -0.83 0.95 4.31
C GLN A 42 -1.81 -0.22 4.36
N GLN A 43 -1.97 -0.88 5.52
CA GLN A 43 -2.94 -1.96 5.71
C GLN A 43 -4.37 -1.49 5.55
N PHE A 44 -4.68 -0.30 6.06
CA PHE A 44 -5.99 0.32 5.86
C PHE A 44 -6.24 0.59 4.38
N ALA A 45 -5.29 1.20 3.67
CA ALA A 45 -5.39 1.45 2.23
C ALA A 45 -5.62 0.15 1.44
N ALA A 46 -4.84 -0.90 1.72
CA ALA A 46 -5.01 -2.21 1.09
C ALA A 46 -6.37 -2.86 1.40
N SER A 47 -6.91 -2.65 2.60
CA SER A 47 -8.24 -3.15 2.97
C SER A 47 -9.37 -2.47 2.18
N LEU A 48 -9.23 -1.17 1.90
CA LEU A 48 -10.15 -0.45 1.04
C LEU A 48 -10.04 -0.95 -0.39
N ASP A 49 -8.81 -1.09 -0.90
CA ASP A 49 -8.54 -1.54 -2.26
C ASP A 49 -9.23 -2.88 -2.55
N ASN A 50 -9.11 -3.86 -1.65
CA ASN A 50 -9.78 -5.17 -1.82
C ASN A 50 -11.32 -5.05 -1.89
N SER A 51 -11.94 -4.18 -1.07
CA SER A 51 -13.41 -4.03 -1.05
C SER A 51 -13.95 -3.20 -2.23
N TYR A 52 -13.21 -2.20 -2.69
CA TYR A 52 -13.61 -1.34 -3.80
C TYR A 52 -13.31 -1.99 -5.15
N ILE A 53 -12.17 -2.70 -5.29
CA ILE A 53 -11.84 -3.48 -6.49
C ILE A 53 -12.85 -4.62 -6.68
N ALA A 54 -13.31 -5.27 -5.61
CA ALA A 54 -14.34 -6.30 -5.69
C ALA A 54 -15.70 -5.80 -6.21
N SER A 55 -15.95 -4.49 -6.20
CA SER A 55 -17.18 -3.87 -6.72
C SER A 55 -16.96 -3.00 -7.95
N ALA A 56 -15.72 -2.86 -8.42
CA ALA A 56 -15.42 -2.13 -9.64
C ALA A 56 -16.01 -2.88 -10.84
N SER A 57 -16.71 -2.18 -11.72
CA SER A 57 -17.24 -2.79 -12.94
C SER A 57 -16.13 -3.26 -13.88
N GLY A 58 -14.95 -2.63 -13.86
CA GLY A 58 -13.77 -3.04 -14.61
C GLY A 58 -12.51 -2.31 -14.12
N ILE A 59 -11.34 -2.89 -14.35
CA ILE A 59 -10.02 -2.28 -14.08
C ILE A 59 -9.20 -2.36 -15.36
N TRP A 60 -8.78 -1.21 -15.87
CA TRP A 60 -7.98 -1.11 -17.09
C TRP A 60 -6.69 -0.35 -16.76
N ASP A 61 -5.58 -1.08 -16.76
CA ASP A 61 -4.25 -0.60 -16.37
C ASP A 61 -3.45 -0.02 -17.55
N PHE A 62 -3.81 -0.38 -18.79
CA PHE A 62 -3.18 0.08 -20.04
C PHE A 62 -1.73 -0.39 -20.19
N GLU A 63 -1.45 -1.65 -19.83
CA GLU A 63 -0.12 -2.26 -19.88
C GLU A 63 0.12 -3.18 -21.09
N GLU A 64 -0.78 -3.21 -22.08
CA GLU A 64 -0.66 -4.11 -23.23
C GLU A 64 0.50 -3.75 -24.17
N GLY A 65 0.87 -2.47 -24.26
CA GLY A 65 2.01 -2.01 -25.06
C GLY A 65 1.83 -2.05 -26.58
N ALA A 66 0.79 -2.71 -27.09
CA ALA A 66 0.49 -2.79 -28.51
C ALA A 66 -0.98 -3.17 -28.78
N GLY A 67 -1.41 -2.98 -30.03
CA GLY A 67 -2.72 -3.43 -30.50
C GLY A 67 -3.86 -2.48 -30.14
N THR A 68 -5.08 -3.01 -30.21
CA THR A 68 -6.35 -2.27 -30.07
C THR A 68 -7.23 -2.82 -28.95
N THR A 69 -6.64 -3.59 -28.04
CA THR A 69 -7.36 -4.23 -26.94
C THR A 69 -6.88 -3.61 -25.64
N VAL A 70 -7.82 -3.38 -24.72
CA VAL A 70 -7.55 -2.99 -23.33
C VAL A 70 -8.13 -4.08 -22.44
N GLY A 71 -7.24 -4.87 -21.84
CA GLY A 71 -7.57 -5.99 -20.98
C GLY A 71 -8.19 -5.51 -19.66
N ASP A 72 -9.10 -6.31 -19.13
CA ASP A 72 -9.71 -6.07 -17.83
C ASP A 72 -9.02 -6.88 -16.74
N SER A 73 -8.33 -6.19 -15.85
CA SER A 73 -7.59 -6.77 -14.71
C SER A 73 -8.48 -7.00 -13.49
N SER A 74 -9.77 -6.61 -13.52
CA SER A 74 -10.71 -6.83 -12.41
C SER A 74 -11.23 -8.27 -12.33
N GLY A 75 -11.07 -9.05 -13.40
CA GLY A 75 -11.64 -10.41 -13.51
C GLY A 75 -13.07 -10.46 -14.04
N ASN A 76 -13.71 -9.32 -14.32
CA ASN A 76 -15.07 -9.24 -14.87
C ASN A 76 -15.14 -9.48 -16.38
N SER A 77 -13.99 -9.68 -17.04
CA SER A 77 -13.87 -9.92 -18.48
C SER A 77 -14.46 -8.81 -19.36
N ILE A 78 -14.47 -7.56 -18.86
CA ILE A 78 -14.93 -6.39 -19.62
C ILE A 78 -13.78 -5.81 -20.44
N VAL A 79 -13.42 -6.52 -21.51
CA VAL A 79 -12.35 -6.09 -22.40
C VAL A 79 -12.78 -4.87 -23.22
N GLY A 80 -11.94 -3.83 -23.23
CA GLY A 80 -12.10 -2.65 -24.06
C GLY A 80 -11.51 -2.82 -25.45
N THR A 81 -12.13 -2.20 -26.45
CA THR A 81 -11.59 -2.10 -27.81
C THR A 81 -11.31 -0.65 -28.14
N ILE A 82 -10.07 -0.35 -28.52
CA ILE A 82 -9.65 0.99 -28.92
C ILE A 82 -10.04 1.22 -30.38
N THR A 83 -10.71 2.35 -30.64
CA THR A 83 -11.12 2.79 -31.97
C THR A 83 -10.45 4.13 -32.29
N GLY A 84 -9.94 4.27 -33.51
CA GLY A 84 -9.33 5.51 -34.01
C GLY A 84 -7.81 5.44 -34.13
N THR A 85 -7.15 6.59 -34.11
CA THR A 85 -5.68 6.66 -34.12
C THR A 85 -5.15 6.80 -32.70
N HIS A 86 -4.23 5.93 -32.33
CA HIS A 86 -3.70 5.83 -30.98
C HIS A 86 -2.27 5.26 -30.97
N SER A 87 -1.54 5.55 -29.90
CA SER A 87 -0.20 5.04 -29.68
C SER A 87 0.01 4.66 -28.22
N TRP A 88 0.64 3.52 -27.99
CA TRP A 88 1.14 3.13 -26.67
C TRP A 88 2.40 3.92 -26.36
N VAL A 89 2.45 4.54 -25.19
CA VAL A 89 3.54 5.40 -24.71
C VAL A 89 3.98 4.96 -23.32
N SER A 90 5.14 5.40 -22.85
CA SER A 90 5.51 5.20 -21.45
C SER A 90 4.57 6.02 -20.55
N GLY A 91 3.94 5.34 -19.60
CA GLY A 91 3.05 5.90 -18.59
C GLY A 91 3.74 6.12 -17.24
N MET A 92 2.93 6.42 -16.22
CA MET A 92 3.43 6.61 -14.85
C MET A 92 3.95 5.30 -14.24
N ASN A 93 3.30 4.17 -14.52
CA ASN A 93 3.66 2.84 -14.01
C ASN A 93 3.75 1.83 -15.16
N GLY A 94 4.66 2.06 -16.10
CA GLY A 94 4.83 1.19 -17.27
C GLY A 94 4.37 1.88 -18.54
N THR A 95 3.26 1.42 -19.09
CA THR A 95 2.69 1.89 -20.36
C THR A 95 1.46 2.75 -20.13
N SER A 96 1.05 3.49 -21.14
CA SER A 96 -0.23 4.18 -21.19
C SER A 96 -0.67 4.32 -22.63
N ILE A 97 -1.95 4.62 -22.82
CA ILE A 97 -2.54 4.85 -24.14
C ILE A 97 -2.66 6.36 -24.40
N ASN A 98 -2.11 6.81 -25.52
CA ASN A 98 -2.33 8.15 -26.04
C ASN A 98 -3.41 8.10 -27.14
N LEU A 99 -4.55 8.74 -26.88
CA LEU A 99 -5.69 8.83 -27.79
C LEU A 99 -5.64 10.15 -28.58
N SER A 100 -5.81 10.08 -29.90
CA SER A 100 -6.03 11.27 -30.73
C SER A 100 -7.43 11.86 -30.52
N SER A 101 -7.70 13.03 -31.10
CA SER A 101 -8.95 13.79 -30.92
C SER A 101 -10.24 13.06 -31.33
N SER A 102 -10.15 11.98 -32.11
CA SER A 102 -11.29 11.15 -32.51
C SER A 102 -11.19 9.71 -31.98
N ALA A 103 -10.20 9.40 -31.16
CA ALA A 103 -10.00 8.07 -30.63
C ALA A 103 -10.70 7.89 -29.29
N TYR A 104 -11.27 6.70 -29.08
CA TYR A 104 -11.95 6.33 -27.85
C TYR A 104 -11.79 4.84 -27.58
N ILE A 105 -12.02 4.44 -26.34
CA ILE A 105 -12.07 3.03 -25.95
C ILE A 105 -13.53 2.69 -25.71
N GLN A 106 -14.01 1.66 -26.40
CA GLN A 106 -15.32 1.11 -26.20
C GLN A 106 -15.23 -0.10 -25.27
N PHE A 107 -15.86 -0.01 -24.11
CA PHE A 107 -16.05 -1.14 -23.22
C PHE A 107 -17.41 -1.76 -23.48
N ALA A 108 -17.48 -3.09 -23.54
CA ALA A 108 -18.76 -3.77 -23.63
C ALA A 108 -19.60 -3.43 -22.40
N ASN A 109 -20.85 -3.01 -22.60
CA ASN A 109 -21.74 -2.73 -21.48
C ASN A 109 -22.00 -4.04 -20.73
N SER A 110 -21.58 -4.13 -19.47
CA SER A 110 -22.04 -5.20 -18.59
C SER A 110 -23.51 -4.92 -18.30
N THR A 111 -24.39 -5.67 -18.94
CA THR A 111 -25.76 -5.82 -18.44
C THR A 111 -25.64 -6.59 -17.13
N ALA A 112 -25.67 -5.87 -16.01
CA ALA A 112 -25.91 -6.44 -14.69
C ALA A 112 -27.19 -7.29 -14.68
#